data_AF-A0A6N7PRM9-F1
#
_entry.id   AF-A0A6N7PRM9-F1
#
_cell.length_a   1.000
_cell.length_b   1.000
_cell.length_c   1.000
_cell.angle_alpha   90.00
_cell.angle_beta   90.00
_cell.angle_gamma   90.00
#
_symmetry.space_group_name_H-M   'P 1'
#
loop_
_entity.id
_entity.type
_entity.pdbx_description
1 polymer ?
#
loop_
_entity_poly.entity_id
_entity_poly.type
_entity_poly.pdbx_seq_one_letter_code
_entity_poly.pdbx_strand_id
1 'polypeptide(L)'
;MQRKESAPRAPRVQWLWQDERNDERYRELLATLKGSSERHADRLLRGMWFFADAPSLLIPAREIWTPPREIHFATEAELRRTLLQLAALKRFKRASAKENKTKGNPATAMCSTTFCGPDVTEQVIAAINKTRSQFASWDDNRKWGACAALNSLQDNGNGQSMASVAWDIVELHNQGWIARYRPACSAPPCQNTVQVGDQCYYAGSVNYVIFGVMCQLCSSYYMGKAASSVWTSDTYIKIAMQYSPAAMYGMILAYKGPLPGRGAAGNYEASQQWARAGYDGWPSVAAPAGDRPNCNPACPQTYSGGSFDVNWHWLNSSGGDRAEPAPGVF
;
A
#
# COMPACT_ATOMS: atom_id res chain seq x y z
N MET A 1 -20.78 -13.84 -46.18
CA MET A 1 -19.66 -13.20 -45.46
C MET A 1 -20.20 -12.54 -44.20
N GLN A 2 -20.15 -13.24 -43.06
CA GLN A 2 -20.52 -12.66 -41.76
C GLN A 2 -19.31 -11.91 -41.18
N ARG A 3 -19.47 -10.60 -40.95
CA ARG A 3 -18.46 -9.78 -40.28
C ARG A 3 -18.38 -10.20 -38.81
N LYS A 4 -17.19 -10.62 -38.38
CA LYS A 4 -16.86 -10.78 -36.95
C LYS A 4 -16.90 -9.41 -36.29
N GLU A 5 -17.85 -9.21 -35.38
CA GLU A 5 -17.83 -8.09 -34.45
C GLU A 5 -16.64 -8.24 -33.50
N SER A 6 -15.86 -7.18 -33.37
CA SER A 6 -14.68 -7.14 -32.52
C SER A 6 -15.09 -6.84 -31.09
N ALA A 7 -14.46 -7.53 -30.13
CA ALA A 7 -14.72 -7.36 -28.72
C ALA A 7 -14.48 -5.91 -28.25
N PRO A 8 -15.27 -5.39 -27.29
CA PRO A 8 -15.12 -4.02 -26.79
C PRO A 8 -13.76 -3.81 -26.11
N ARG A 9 -13.13 -2.68 -26.41
CA ARG A 9 -11.89 -2.24 -25.76
C ARG A 9 -12.15 -1.94 -24.28
N ALA A 10 -11.25 -2.37 -23.42
CA ALA A 10 -11.26 -2.02 -22.00
C ALA A 10 -11.24 -0.49 -21.80
N PRO A 11 -11.95 0.05 -20.80
CA PRO A 11 -12.06 1.49 -20.58
C PRO A 11 -10.73 2.13 -20.17
N ARG A 12 -10.52 3.37 -20.64
CA ARG A 12 -9.37 4.24 -20.36
C ARG A 12 -9.43 4.76 -18.92
N VAL A 13 -8.26 4.92 -18.29
CA VAL A 13 -7.98 5.38 -16.90
C VAL A 13 -8.37 6.85 -16.65
N GLN A 14 -9.52 7.30 -17.16
CA GLN A 14 -9.95 8.71 -17.08
C GLN A 14 -10.76 9.03 -15.81
N TRP A 15 -11.23 8.00 -15.10
CA TRP A 15 -12.08 8.12 -13.90
C TRP A 15 -11.34 8.67 -12.67
N LEU A 16 -10.04 8.40 -12.51
CA LEU A 16 -9.28 8.75 -11.30
C LEU A 16 -9.05 10.27 -11.09
N TRP A 17 -9.17 11.09 -12.15
CA TRP A 17 -8.83 12.52 -12.11
C TRP A 17 -10.02 13.47 -11.91
N GLN A 18 -11.26 12.99 -12.05
CA GLN A 18 -12.45 13.82 -11.88
C GLN A 18 -12.87 13.97 -10.41
N ASP A 19 -12.61 12.96 -9.58
CA ASP A 19 -12.96 13.01 -8.16
C ASP A 19 -12.08 13.98 -7.35
N GLU A 20 -10.78 14.10 -7.66
CA GLU A 20 -9.89 14.97 -6.86
C GLU A 20 -10.17 16.46 -7.01
N ARG A 21 -10.62 16.92 -8.19
CA ARG A 21 -11.07 18.32 -8.37
C ARG A 21 -12.37 18.61 -7.63
N ASN A 22 -13.11 17.57 -7.27
CA ASN A 22 -14.35 17.67 -6.53
C ASN A 22 -14.20 17.43 -5.03
N ASP A 23 -13.00 17.08 -4.57
CA ASP A 23 -12.71 16.97 -3.15
C ASP A 23 -12.81 18.35 -2.48
N GLU A 24 -13.71 18.45 -1.50
CA GLU A 24 -14.03 19.71 -0.83
C GLU A 24 -12.84 20.27 -0.05
N ARG A 25 -12.00 19.41 0.54
CA ARG A 25 -10.76 19.84 1.22
C ARG A 25 -9.73 20.36 0.23
N TYR A 26 -9.65 19.77 -0.97
CA TYR A 26 -8.82 20.29 -2.04
C TYR A 26 -9.30 21.67 -2.51
N ARG A 27 -10.61 21.87 -2.62
CA ARG A 27 -11.18 23.19 -2.97
C ARG A 27 -11.01 24.23 -1.87
N GLU A 28 -11.18 23.86 -0.60
CA GLU A 28 -10.92 24.72 0.56
C GLU A 28 -9.44 25.12 0.65
N LEU A 29 -8.53 24.19 0.37
CA LEU A 29 -7.10 24.47 0.31
C LEU A 29 -6.78 25.45 -0.81
N LEU A 30 -7.29 25.22 -2.02
CA LEU A 30 -7.14 26.17 -3.13
C LEU A 30 -7.74 27.54 -2.80
N ALA A 31 -8.87 27.58 -2.09
CA ALA A 31 -9.49 28.82 -1.63
C ALA A 31 -8.65 29.56 -0.58
N THR A 32 -7.95 28.82 0.30
CA THR A 32 -7.01 29.39 1.29
C THR A 32 -5.73 29.91 0.63
N LEU A 33 -5.29 29.25 -0.44
CA LEU A 33 -4.11 29.64 -1.23
C LEU A 33 -4.37 30.79 -2.23
N LYS A 34 -5.61 31.28 -2.37
CA LYS A 34 -6.00 32.39 -3.28
C LYS A 34 -5.31 33.73 -2.97
N GLY A 35 -4.51 33.84 -1.92
CA GLY A 35 -3.52 34.93 -1.77
C GLY A 35 -2.32 34.85 -2.73
N SER A 36 -2.16 33.71 -3.43
CA SER A 36 -1.10 33.45 -4.41
C SER A 36 -1.72 33.12 -5.77
N SER A 37 -1.21 33.70 -6.86
CA SER A 37 -1.90 33.70 -8.16
C SER A 37 -2.20 32.29 -8.69
N GLU A 38 -3.41 32.05 -9.22
CA GLU A 38 -3.85 30.80 -9.88
C GLU A 38 -2.84 30.21 -10.88
N ARG A 39 -2.05 31.07 -11.54
CA ARG A 39 -1.00 30.67 -12.50
C ARG A 39 0.17 29.91 -11.85
N HIS A 40 0.38 30.07 -10.54
CA HIS A 40 1.44 29.38 -9.80
C HIS A 40 1.01 27.95 -9.41
N ALA A 41 -0.23 27.80 -8.92
CA ALA A 41 -0.81 26.50 -8.60
C ALA A 41 -0.95 25.59 -9.84
N ASP A 42 -1.39 26.15 -10.97
CA ASP A 42 -1.55 25.41 -12.23
C ASP A 42 -0.19 25.00 -12.86
N ARG A 43 0.88 25.79 -12.67
CA ARG A 43 2.24 25.41 -13.09
C ARG A 43 2.85 24.31 -12.22
N LEU A 44 2.62 24.34 -10.91
CA LEU A 44 3.10 23.30 -9.98
C LEU A 44 2.46 21.94 -10.30
N LEU A 45 1.18 21.93 -10.68
CA LEU A 45 0.44 20.69 -10.99
C LEU A 45 0.78 20.10 -12.37
N ARG A 46 1.06 20.93 -13.38
CA ARG A 46 1.49 20.44 -14.72
C ARG A 46 2.93 19.91 -14.73
N GLY A 47 3.78 20.34 -13.81
CA GLY A 47 5.15 19.85 -13.66
C GLY A 47 5.27 18.43 -13.07
N MET A 48 4.21 17.87 -12.49
CA MET A 48 4.24 16.57 -11.80
C MET A 48 4.25 15.34 -12.74
N TRP A 49 4.14 15.52 -14.05
CA TRP A 49 4.12 14.42 -15.04
C TRP A 49 5.48 14.11 -15.71
N PHE A 50 6.56 14.82 -15.36
CA PHE A 50 7.93 14.49 -15.77
C PHE A 50 8.77 14.01 -14.59
N PHE A 51 8.40 12.86 -14.00
CA PHE A 51 9.30 12.10 -13.12
C PHE A 51 9.64 10.75 -13.77
N ALA A 52 10.35 10.86 -14.89
CA ALA A 52 11.25 9.82 -15.36
C ALA A 52 12.66 10.39 -15.63
N ASP A 53 12.82 11.70 -15.83
CA ASP A 53 14.11 12.37 -16.00
C ASP A 53 14.09 13.80 -15.42
N ALA A 54 14.50 13.99 -14.17
CA ALA A 54 14.98 15.29 -13.69
C ALA A 54 15.91 15.11 -12.46
N PRO A 55 17.17 15.54 -12.54
CA PRO A 55 18.08 15.57 -11.40
C PRO A 55 17.74 16.74 -10.47
N SER A 56 17.95 16.50 -9.18
CA SER A 56 17.91 17.41 -8.04
C SER A 56 18.14 18.89 -8.36
N LEU A 57 17.19 19.76 -7.97
CA LEU A 57 17.35 21.21 -8.01
C LEU A 57 17.84 21.76 -6.66
N LEU A 58 18.91 22.54 -6.77
CA LEU A 58 19.65 23.25 -5.73
C LEU A 58 18.80 24.30 -4.99
N ILE A 59 19.04 24.39 -3.67
CA ILE A 59 18.52 25.41 -2.74
C ILE A 59 19.56 26.55 -2.65
N PRO A 60 19.19 27.85 -2.69
CA PRO A 60 20.11 28.91 -2.30
C PRO A 60 20.22 28.95 -0.77
N ALA A 61 21.44 28.74 -0.29
CA ALA A 61 21.78 28.73 1.13
C ALA A 61 21.62 30.11 1.78
N ARG A 62 21.05 30.14 2.99
CA ARG A 62 21.82 30.44 4.21
C ARG A 62 21.03 30.13 5.48
N GLU A 63 21.74 29.44 6.36
CA GLU A 63 21.45 29.08 7.75
C GLU A 63 20.51 27.89 7.99
N ILE A 64 21.02 26.92 8.78
CA ILE A 64 20.38 25.73 9.39
C ILE A 64 20.49 24.40 8.60
N TRP A 65 21.07 23.41 9.30
CA TRP A 65 21.16 21.97 9.03
C TRP A 65 22.11 21.49 7.92
N THR A 66 23.18 20.77 8.30
CA THR A 66 24.04 20.01 7.38
C THR A 66 23.47 18.60 7.18
N PRO A 67 22.93 18.27 5.98
CA PRO A 67 22.59 16.89 5.66
C PRO A 67 23.88 16.04 5.56
N PRO A 68 23.81 14.72 5.82
CA PRO A 68 24.91 13.82 5.56
C PRO A 68 25.31 13.91 4.07
N ARG A 69 26.60 14.14 3.85
CA ARG A 69 27.23 14.14 2.53
C ARG A 69 27.43 12.71 2.09
N GLU A 70 26.70 12.31 1.06
CA GLU A 70 26.99 11.27 0.05
C GLU A 70 25.73 10.48 -0.29
N ILE A 71 25.10 10.85 -1.40
CA ILE A 71 24.12 10.00 -2.08
C ILE A 71 24.94 9.11 -3.02
N HIS A 72 25.12 7.85 -2.66
CA HIS A 72 25.71 6.86 -3.56
C HIS A 72 24.67 6.47 -4.61
N PHE A 73 24.95 6.79 -5.87
CA PHE A 73 24.22 6.23 -7.00
C PHE A 73 24.57 4.75 -7.12
N ALA A 74 23.55 3.90 -7.34
CA ALA A 74 23.77 2.48 -7.56
C ALA A 74 24.73 2.29 -8.74
N THR A 75 25.85 1.63 -8.48
CA THR A 75 26.85 1.31 -9.50
C THR A 75 26.27 0.31 -10.50
N GLU A 76 26.82 0.24 -11.71
CA GLU A 76 26.43 -0.78 -12.71
C GLU A 76 26.53 -2.21 -12.15
N ALA A 77 27.46 -2.43 -11.21
CA ALA A 77 27.64 -3.70 -10.52
C ALA A 77 26.45 -4.05 -9.59
N GLU A 78 25.82 -3.08 -8.96
CA GLU A 78 24.62 -3.27 -8.12
C GLU A 78 23.39 -3.55 -9.00
N LEU A 79 23.24 -2.84 -10.12
CA LEU A 79 22.18 -3.10 -11.09
C LEU A 79 22.28 -4.53 -11.67
N ARG A 80 23.49 -4.99 -12.01
CA ARG A 80 23.72 -6.37 -12.47
C ARG A 80 23.42 -7.40 -11.39
N ARG A 81 23.74 -7.13 -10.12
CA ARG A 81 23.40 -8.01 -8.99
C ARG A 81 21.89 -8.18 -8.83
N THR A 82 21.13 -7.09 -8.89
CA THR A 82 19.66 -7.11 -8.82
C THR A 82 19.04 -7.90 -9.97
N LEU A 83 19.56 -7.73 -11.20
CA LEU A 83 19.08 -8.49 -12.37
C LEU A 83 19.35 -10.00 -12.25
N LEU A 84 20.49 -10.40 -11.68
CA LEU A 84 20.82 -11.81 -11.43
C LEU A 84 19.94 -12.43 -10.34
N GLN A 85 19.64 -11.70 -9.26
CA GLN A 85 18.70 -12.15 -8.22
C GLN A 85 17.28 -12.35 -8.78
N LEU A 86 16.81 -11.43 -9.63
CA LEU A 86 15.52 -11.56 -10.31
C LEU A 86 15.47 -12.77 -11.27
N ALA A 87 16.58 -13.10 -11.93
CA ALA A 87 16.69 -14.28 -12.78
C ALA A 87 16.68 -15.59 -11.96
N ALA A 88 17.33 -15.61 -10.79
CA ALA A 88 17.32 -16.75 -9.87
C ALA A 88 15.92 -17.02 -9.28
N LEU A 89 15.20 -15.98 -8.87
CA LEU A 89 13.81 -16.08 -8.38
C LEU A 89 12.85 -16.66 -9.44
N LYS A 90 13.04 -16.30 -10.72
CA LYS A 90 12.24 -16.87 -11.82
C LYS A 90 12.50 -18.38 -12.02
N ARG A 91 13.73 -18.86 -11.77
CA ARG A 91 14.06 -20.29 -11.86
C ARG A 91 13.48 -21.08 -10.69
N PHE A 92 13.52 -20.53 -9.48
CA PHE A 92 12.97 -21.18 -8.28
C PHE A 92 11.45 -21.39 -8.37
N LYS A 93 10.70 -20.39 -8.87
CA LYS A 93 9.25 -20.51 -9.09
C LYS A 93 8.87 -21.60 -10.11
N ARG A 94 9.73 -21.86 -11.11
CA ARG A 94 9.50 -22.94 -12.09
C ARG A 94 9.80 -24.33 -11.53
N ALA A 95 10.76 -24.45 -10.60
CA ALA A 95 11.06 -25.70 -9.93
C ALA A 95 9.95 -26.10 -8.94
N SER A 96 9.44 -25.12 -8.17
CA SER A 96 8.36 -25.35 -7.19
C SER A 96 7.02 -25.77 -7.84
N ALA A 97 6.77 -25.38 -9.09
CA ALA A 97 5.58 -25.82 -9.83
C ALA A 97 5.62 -27.32 -10.25
N LYS A 98 6.74 -28.03 -10.06
CA LYS A 98 6.93 -29.39 -10.58
C LYS A 98 6.75 -30.51 -9.55
N GLU A 99 6.55 -30.19 -8.26
CA GLU A 99 6.68 -31.19 -7.18
C GLU A 99 5.37 -31.67 -6.52
N ASN A 100 4.19 -31.29 -7.01
CA ASN A 100 2.91 -31.78 -6.46
C ASN A 100 2.20 -32.76 -7.39
N LYS A 101 2.79 -33.95 -7.58
CA LYS A 101 2.12 -35.11 -8.19
C LYS A 101 2.04 -36.25 -7.17
N THR A 102 1.29 -36.03 -6.10
CA THR A 102 1.05 -37.03 -5.05
C THR A 102 -0.14 -37.93 -5.40
N LYS A 103 0.04 -39.23 -5.16
CA LYS A 103 -0.90 -40.33 -5.39
C LYS A 103 -2.24 -40.09 -4.66
N GLY A 104 -3.33 -40.42 -5.34
CA GLY A 104 -4.70 -40.20 -4.90
C GLY A 104 -5.03 -40.89 -3.58
N ASN A 105 -5.40 -40.09 -2.59
CA ASN A 105 -6.15 -40.55 -1.43
C ASN A 105 -7.63 -40.67 -1.79
N PRO A 106 -8.33 -41.69 -1.26
CA PRO A 106 -9.72 -41.96 -1.59
C PRO A 106 -10.65 -40.88 -1.03
N ALA A 107 -11.45 -40.32 -1.93
CA ALA A 107 -12.71 -39.62 -1.72
C ALA A 107 -12.75 -38.55 -0.61
N THR A 108 -12.09 -37.42 -0.88
CA THR A 108 -12.51 -36.12 -0.35
C THR A 108 -13.94 -35.87 -0.84
N ALA A 109 -14.94 -36.05 0.02
CA ALA A 109 -16.29 -35.58 -0.26
C ALA A 109 -16.19 -34.09 -0.60
N MET A 110 -16.43 -33.76 -1.87
CA MET A 110 -16.37 -32.38 -2.36
C MET A 110 -17.39 -31.57 -1.59
N CYS A 111 -16.94 -30.59 -0.78
CA CYS A 111 -17.87 -29.54 -0.38
C CYS A 111 -18.31 -28.83 -1.65
N SER A 112 -19.60 -28.91 -1.94
CA SER A 112 -20.22 -28.12 -3.01
C SER A 112 -20.19 -26.62 -2.72
N THR A 113 -19.86 -26.23 -1.49
CA THR A 113 -19.78 -24.83 -1.04
C THR A 113 -18.38 -24.51 -0.55
N THR A 114 -17.77 -23.47 -1.11
CA THR A 114 -16.51 -22.91 -0.64
C THR A 114 -16.77 -21.80 0.35
N PHE A 115 -16.16 -21.88 1.54
CA PHE A 115 -16.35 -20.91 2.61
C PHE A 115 -15.19 -19.92 2.68
N CYS A 116 -15.50 -18.69 3.07
CA CYS A 116 -14.50 -17.71 3.45
C CYS A 116 -13.69 -18.20 4.67
N GLY A 117 -12.51 -17.62 4.88
CA GLY A 117 -11.87 -17.69 6.19
C GLY A 117 -12.67 -16.93 7.25
N PRO A 118 -12.18 -16.91 8.49
CA PRO A 118 -12.95 -16.41 9.62
C PRO A 118 -13.21 -14.91 9.50
N ASP A 119 -14.21 -14.44 10.25
CA ASP A 119 -14.46 -13.01 10.43
C ASP A 119 -13.34 -12.38 11.26
N VAL A 120 -12.69 -11.38 10.69
CA VAL A 120 -11.58 -10.64 11.30
C VAL A 120 -11.89 -9.14 11.46
N THR A 121 -13.16 -8.75 11.37
CA THR A 121 -13.59 -7.35 11.37
C THR A 121 -13.01 -6.58 12.56
N GLU A 122 -13.20 -7.11 13.76
CA GLU A 122 -12.73 -6.48 15.00
C GLU A 122 -11.21 -6.38 15.07
N GLN A 123 -10.49 -7.38 14.55
CA GLN A 123 -9.03 -7.39 14.52
C GLN A 123 -8.48 -6.32 13.58
N VAL A 124 -9.11 -6.13 12.42
CA VAL A 124 -8.74 -5.07 11.46
C VAL A 124 -9.05 -3.69 12.04
N ILE A 125 -10.21 -3.51 12.70
CA ILE A 125 -10.55 -2.27 13.39
C ILE A 125 -9.53 -1.96 14.49
N ALA A 126 -9.17 -2.94 15.30
CA ALA A 126 -8.17 -2.80 16.36
C ALA A 126 -6.79 -2.42 15.80
N ALA A 127 -6.34 -3.05 14.71
CA ALA A 127 -5.09 -2.72 14.04
C ALA A 127 -5.04 -1.26 13.55
N ILE A 128 -6.14 -0.75 12.99
CA ILE A 128 -6.26 0.64 12.55
C ILE A 128 -6.21 1.60 13.73
N ASN A 129 -6.94 1.32 14.81
CA ASN A 129 -6.95 2.15 16.02
C ASN A 129 -5.57 2.17 16.69
N LYS A 130 -4.89 1.02 16.75
CA LYS A 130 -3.49 0.91 17.21
C LYS A 130 -2.57 1.77 16.35
N THR A 131 -2.69 1.71 15.03
CA THR A 131 -1.88 2.51 14.10
C THR A 131 -2.07 4.02 14.31
N ARG A 132 -3.32 4.48 14.42
CA ARG A 132 -3.63 5.91 14.65
C ARG A 132 -3.08 6.40 15.99
N SER A 133 -3.32 5.65 17.06
CA SER A 133 -2.85 6.01 18.41
C SER A 133 -1.33 6.00 18.50
N GLN A 134 -0.69 4.99 17.93
CA GLN A 134 0.76 4.88 17.87
C GLN A 134 1.37 6.07 17.09
N PHE A 135 0.86 6.37 15.89
CA PHE A 135 1.33 7.53 15.13
C PHE A 135 1.15 8.84 15.90
N ALA A 136 0.01 9.04 16.56
CA ALA A 136 -0.24 10.25 17.36
C ALA A 136 0.81 10.43 18.47
N SER A 137 1.21 9.33 19.13
CA SER A 137 2.19 9.31 20.21
C SER A 137 3.64 9.58 19.78
N TRP A 138 3.94 9.47 18.49
CA TRP A 138 5.30 9.66 17.98
C TRP A 138 5.72 11.13 17.98
N ASP A 139 7.00 11.37 18.24
CA ASP A 139 7.64 12.66 17.97
C ASP A 139 7.74 12.95 16.46
N ASP A 140 8.11 14.18 16.12
CA ASP A 140 8.20 14.64 14.74
C ASP A 140 9.22 13.86 13.91
N ASN A 141 10.33 13.42 14.51
CA ASN A 141 11.38 12.69 13.81
C ASN A 141 10.88 11.30 13.39
N ARG A 142 10.20 10.61 14.30
CA ARG A 142 9.64 9.29 14.03
C ARG A 142 8.47 9.36 13.06
N LYS A 143 7.59 10.37 13.16
CA LYS A 143 6.54 10.62 12.16
C LYS A 143 7.13 10.85 10.77
N TRP A 144 8.15 11.71 10.68
CA TRP A 144 8.83 12.00 9.42
C TRP A 144 9.47 10.73 8.82
N GLY A 145 10.24 9.99 9.61
CA GLY A 145 10.92 8.77 9.14
C GLY A 145 9.96 7.66 8.72
N ALA A 146 8.84 7.52 9.43
CA ALA A 146 7.80 6.53 9.12
C ALA A 146 7.05 6.88 7.84
N CYS A 147 6.76 8.16 7.61
CA CYS A 147 6.16 8.62 6.36
C CYS A 147 7.13 8.43 5.19
N ALA A 148 8.38 8.86 5.33
CA ALA A 148 9.40 8.72 4.29
C ALA A 148 9.64 7.25 3.91
N ALA A 149 9.50 6.31 4.85
CA ALA A 149 9.63 4.89 4.55
C ALA A 149 8.55 4.35 3.58
N LEU A 150 7.34 4.93 3.57
CA LEU A 150 6.22 4.44 2.74
C LEU A 150 6.47 4.60 1.23
N ASN A 151 7.24 5.61 0.83
CA ASN A 151 7.55 5.88 -0.58
C ASN A 151 9.05 5.76 -0.89
N SER A 152 9.85 5.29 0.07
CA SER A 152 11.29 5.14 -0.12
C SER A 152 11.62 3.95 -1.02
N LEU A 153 12.38 4.26 -2.07
CA LEU A 153 13.03 3.26 -2.93
C LEU A 153 14.34 2.74 -2.35
N GLN A 154 14.77 3.27 -1.20
CA GLN A 154 15.98 2.83 -0.52
C GLN A 154 15.90 1.34 -0.19
N ASP A 155 17.00 0.63 -0.44
CA ASP A 155 17.15 -0.77 -0.07
C ASP A 155 17.23 -0.91 1.46
N ASN A 156 16.52 -1.88 2.03
CA ASN A 156 16.57 -2.21 3.45
C ASN A 156 17.83 -3.02 3.85
N GLY A 157 18.79 -3.18 2.94
CA GLY A 157 19.99 -4.02 3.09
C GLY A 157 19.79 -5.47 2.65
N ASN A 158 18.55 -5.87 2.31
CA ASN A 158 18.19 -7.22 1.89
C ASN A 158 17.73 -7.30 0.42
N GLY A 159 17.96 -6.26 -0.40
CA GLY A 159 17.51 -6.24 -1.80
C GLY A 159 16.05 -5.80 -1.96
N GLN A 160 15.41 -5.27 -0.91
CA GLN A 160 14.01 -4.88 -0.91
C GLN A 160 13.88 -3.38 -0.67
N SER A 161 12.98 -2.72 -1.40
CA SER A 161 12.69 -1.31 -1.12
C SER A 161 11.99 -1.19 0.24
N MET A 162 12.32 -0.15 0.99
CA MET A 162 11.64 0.17 2.24
C MET A 162 10.13 0.28 2.04
N ALA A 163 9.68 0.90 0.95
CA ALA A 163 8.25 0.98 0.61
C ALA A 163 7.52 -0.39 0.52
N SER A 164 8.26 -1.48 0.24
CA SER A 164 7.70 -2.83 0.09
C SER A 164 7.57 -3.61 1.41
N VAL A 165 8.24 -3.15 2.47
CA VAL A 165 8.25 -3.80 3.79
C VAL A 165 7.84 -2.86 4.91
N ALA A 166 7.71 -1.55 4.63
CA ALA A 166 7.48 -0.54 5.64
C ALA A 166 6.12 -0.62 6.32
N TRP A 167 5.16 -1.34 5.74
CA TRP A 167 3.78 -1.37 6.20
C TRP A 167 3.20 -2.76 5.96
N ASP A 168 2.51 -3.32 6.95
CA ASP A 168 1.67 -4.52 6.79
C ASP A 168 0.84 -4.74 8.07
N ILE A 169 -0.37 -5.26 7.93
CA ILE A 169 -1.02 -6.04 8.99
C ILE A 169 -0.42 -7.45 8.91
N VAL A 170 0.36 -7.83 9.93
CA VAL A 170 1.25 -9.00 9.89
C VAL A 170 0.50 -10.27 9.55
N GLU A 171 -0.69 -10.44 10.12
CA GLU A 171 -1.54 -11.61 9.93
C GLU A 171 -2.14 -11.65 8.53
N LEU A 172 -2.54 -10.51 7.96
CA LEU A 172 -3.10 -10.47 6.60
C LEU A 172 -2.03 -10.62 5.52
N HIS A 173 -0.78 -10.25 5.82
CA HIS A 173 0.39 -10.57 5.01
C HIS A 173 0.74 -12.06 5.11
N ASN A 174 0.85 -12.59 6.33
CA ASN A 174 1.25 -13.97 6.62
C ASN A 174 0.04 -14.92 6.71
N GLN A 175 -0.62 -15.14 5.58
CA GLN A 175 -1.92 -15.82 5.45
C GLN A 175 -1.97 -17.30 5.88
N GLY A 176 -0.85 -17.91 6.29
CA GLY A 176 -0.79 -19.33 6.64
C GLY A 176 -1.69 -19.74 7.80
N TRP A 177 -1.98 -18.81 8.73
CA TRP A 177 -2.86 -19.09 9.87
C TRP A 177 -4.32 -19.32 9.46
N ILE A 178 -4.78 -18.77 8.33
CA ILE A 178 -6.16 -18.89 7.84
C ILE A 178 -6.53 -20.37 7.62
N ALA A 179 -5.55 -21.20 7.27
CA ALA A 179 -5.75 -22.64 7.07
C ALA A 179 -6.28 -23.37 8.31
N ARG A 180 -6.10 -22.82 9.53
CA ARG A 180 -6.61 -23.40 10.78
C ARG A 180 -8.10 -23.17 11.01
N TYR A 181 -8.66 -22.17 10.33
CA TYR A 181 -10.04 -21.69 10.55
C TYR A 181 -10.99 -22.08 9.40
N ARG A 182 -10.45 -22.52 8.26
CA ARG A 182 -11.29 -22.94 7.13
C ARG A 182 -11.58 -24.44 7.19
N PRO A 183 -12.77 -24.89 6.75
CA PRO A 183 -13.00 -26.30 6.49
C PRO A 183 -11.95 -26.86 5.53
N ALA A 184 -11.56 -28.14 5.68
CA ALA A 184 -10.58 -28.80 4.81
C ALA A 184 -10.96 -28.72 3.32
N CYS A 185 -12.25 -28.58 3.03
CA CYS A 185 -12.81 -28.49 1.70
C CYS A 185 -12.84 -27.08 1.09
N SER A 186 -12.41 -26.02 1.81
CA SER A 186 -12.21 -24.70 1.19
C SER A 186 -11.06 -24.76 0.20
N ALA A 187 -11.41 -24.95 -1.08
CA ALA A 187 -10.50 -24.97 -2.21
C ALA A 187 -10.24 -23.53 -2.74
N PRO A 188 -9.28 -23.34 -3.66
CA PRO A 188 -9.23 -22.12 -4.46
C PRO A 188 -10.61 -21.76 -5.03
N PRO A 189 -11.02 -20.47 -5.01
CA PRO A 189 -10.23 -19.29 -4.67
C PRO A 189 -10.29 -18.86 -3.19
N CYS A 190 -10.94 -19.61 -2.30
CA CYS A 190 -11.30 -19.17 -0.94
C CYS A 190 -10.27 -19.50 0.15
N GLN A 191 -9.15 -20.14 -0.21
CA GLN A 191 -8.17 -20.64 0.77
C GLN A 191 -7.43 -19.55 1.57
N ASN A 192 -7.34 -18.34 1.02
CA ASN A 192 -6.61 -17.19 1.60
C ASN A 192 -7.54 -15.98 1.77
N THR A 193 -8.81 -16.24 2.08
CA THR A 193 -9.81 -15.19 2.26
C THR A 193 -10.14 -15.03 3.73
N VAL A 194 -10.67 -13.85 4.07
CA VAL A 194 -11.19 -13.51 5.40
C VAL A 194 -12.52 -12.81 5.21
N GLN A 195 -13.40 -12.94 6.19
CA GLN A 195 -14.63 -12.18 6.24
C GLN A 195 -14.36 -10.84 6.92
N VAL A 196 -14.92 -9.75 6.37
CA VAL A 196 -14.97 -8.43 7.02
C VAL A 196 -16.38 -7.88 6.84
N GLY A 197 -17.06 -7.56 7.94
CA GLY A 197 -18.50 -7.35 7.95
C GLY A 197 -19.23 -8.60 7.46
N ASP A 198 -20.09 -8.44 6.47
CA ASP A 198 -20.90 -9.49 5.86
C ASP A 198 -20.32 -10.03 4.53
N GLN A 199 -19.13 -9.56 4.14
CA GLN A 199 -18.53 -9.86 2.83
C GLN A 199 -17.24 -10.67 2.95
N CYS A 200 -16.89 -11.40 1.89
CA CYS A 200 -15.66 -12.17 1.80
C CYS A 200 -14.61 -11.47 0.94
N TYR A 201 -13.37 -11.42 1.43
CA TYR A 201 -12.26 -10.75 0.78
C TYR A 201 -11.00 -11.61 0.74
N TYR A 202 -10.17 -11.43 -0.28
CA TYR A 202 -8.78 -11.86 -0.22
C TYR A 202 -8.04 -11.09 0.87
N ALA A 203 -7.36 -11.81 1.77
CA ALA A 203 -6.69 -11.21 2.93
C ALA A 203 -5.67 -10.13 2.51
N GLY A 204 -4.92 -10.37 1.43
CA GLY A 204 -3.96 -9.40 0.90
C GLY A 204 -4.59 -8.15 0.26
N SER A 205 -5.89 -8.16 -0.04
CA SER A 205 -6.63 -6.94 -0.42
C SER A 205 -6.96 -6.10 0.81
N VAL A 206 -7.50 -6.73 1.86
CA VAL A 206 -7.86 -6.07 3.12
C VAL A 206 -6.65 -5.40 3.76
N ASN A 207 -5.46 -6.02 3.66
CA ASN A 207 -4.21 -5.48 4.18
C ASN A 207 -3.91 -4.03 3.72
N TYR A 208 -4.39 -3.63 2.53
CA TYR A 208 -4.20 -2.27 2.02
C TYR A 208 -4.96 -1.19 2.79
N VAL A 209 -5.93 -1.56 3.63
CA VAL A 209 -6.61 -0.60 4.51
C VAL A 209 -5.61 0.14 5.38
N ILE A 210 -4.57 -0.55 5.89
CA ILE A 210 -3.56 0.07 6.73
C ILE A 210 -2.66 1.02 5.94
N PHE A 211 -2.32 0.67 4.70
CA PHE A 211 -1.58 1.57 3.81
C PHE A 211 -2.33 2.87 3.56
N GLY A 212 -3.65 2.78 3.35
CA GLY A 212 -4.54 3.92 3.24
C GLY A 212 -4.54 4.82 4.47
N VAL A 213 -4.70 4.21 5.65
CA VAL A 213 -4.66 4.91 6.94
C VAL A 213 -3.32 5.62 7.13
N MET A 214 -2.19 4.95 6.85
CA MET A 214 -0.86 5.53 6.98
C MET A 214 -0.65 6.71 6.01
N CYS A 215 -1.10 6.60 4.76
CA CYS A 215 -1.06 7.72 3.80
C CYS A 215 -1.89 8.92 4.29
N GLN A 216 -3.10 8.69 4.82
CA GLN A 216 -3.94 9.77 5.36
C GLN A 216 -3.28 10.46 6.56
N LEU A 217 -2.68 9.69 7.47
CA LEU A 217 -1.98 10.23 8.64
C LEU A 217 -0.78 11.09 8.22
N CYS A 218 0.03 10.62 7.26
CA CYS A 218 1.16 11.36 6.73
C CYS A 218 0.74 12.64 5.99
N SER A 219 -0.27 12.54 5.13
CA SER A 219 -0.85 13.70 4.44
C SER A 219 -1.32 14.75 5.45
N SER A 220 -2.12 14.36 6.45
CA SER A 220 -2.64 15.27 7.47
C SER A 220 -1.53 15.88 8.33
N TYR A 221 -0.52 15.10 8.71
CA TYR A 221 0.63 15.57 9.47
C TYR A 221 1.37 16.70 8.74
N TYR A 222 1.70 16.48 7.47
CA TYR A 222 2.42 17.49 6.68
C TYR A 222 1.56 18.72 6.35
N MET A 223 0.25 18.55 6.13
CA MET A 223 -0.67 19.68 5.99
C MET A 223 -0.73 20.52 7.28
N GLY A 224 -0.76 19.87 8.45
CA GLY A 224 -0.67 20.57 9.74
C GLY A 224 0.62 21.38 9.89
N LYS A 225 1.77 20.80 9.50
CA LYS A 225 3.06 21.50 9.49
C LYS A 225 3.08 22.69 8.52
N ALA A 226 2.48 22.53 7.33
CA ALA A 226 2.36 23.60 6.36
C ALA A 226 1.54 24.78 6.89
N ALA A 227 0.44 24.51 7.60
CA ALA A 227 -0.39 25.55 8.21
C ALA A 227 0.33 26.32 9.33
N SER A 228 1.25 25.67 10.04
CA SER A 228 2.02 26.30 11.13
C SER A 228 3.32 27.00 10.71
N SER A 229 3.79 26.80 9.48
CA SER A 229 5.09 27.31 9.02
C SER A 229 4.95 28.45 8.02
N VAL A 230 5.45 29.63 8.38
CA VAL A 230 5.46 30.81 7.49
C VAL A 230 6.44 30.65 6.32
N TRP A 231 7.54 29.92 6.53
CA TRP A 231 8.66 29.89 5.58
C TRP A 231 8.77 28.60 4.75
N THR A 232 8.15 27.51 5.20
CA THR A 232 8.32 26.18 4.57
C THR A 232 7.00 25.52 4.19
N SER A 233 5.91 26.30 4.11
CA SER A 233 4.58 25.82 3.75
C SER A 233 4.59 25.07 2.41
N ASP A 234 5.22 25.63 1.38
CA ASP A 234 5.32 25.03 0.04
C ASP A 234 6.00 23.65 0.05
N THR A 235 7.08 23.50 0.84
CA THR A 235 7.79 22.22 0.97
C THR A 235 6.89 21.18 1.62
N TYR A 236 6.21 21.54 2.72
CA TYR A 236 5.32 20.61 3.41
C TYR A 236 4.09 20.24 2.58
N ILE A 237 3.53 21.17 1.81
CA ILE A 237 2.43 20.88 0.88
C ILE A 237 2.89 19.86 -0.16
N LYS A 238 4.07 20.06 -0.78
CA LYS A 238 4.62 19.11 -1.76
C LYS A 238 4.83 17.72 -1.15
N ILE A 239 5.28 17.65 0.10
CA ILE A 239 5.45 16.37 0.80
C ILE A 239 4.08 15.75 1.11
N ALA A 240 3.11 16.52 1.61
CA ALA A 240 1.76 16.03 1.87
C ALA A 240 1.11 15.42 0.61
N MET A 241 1.32 16.06 -0.55
CA MET A 241 0.84 15.57 -1.84
C MET A 241 1.42 14.21 -2.24
N GLN A 242 2.56 13.77 -1.69
CA GLN A 242 3.10 12.43 -1.93
C GLN A 242 2.29 11.33 -1.25
N TYR A 243 1.41 11.70 -0.31
CA TYR A 243 0.53 10.80 0.40
C TYR A 243 -0.95 11.08 0.08
N SER A 244 -1.25 11.88 -0.95
CA SER A 244 -2.62 12.09 -1.40
C SER A 244 -3.24 10.80 -1.94
N PRO A 245 -4.58 10.74 -2.14
CA PRO A 245 -5.23 9.61 -2.78
C PRO A 245 -4.61 9.25 -4.15
N ALA A 246 -4.36 10.22 -5.04
CA ALA A 246 -3.67 9.95 -6.31
C ALA A 246 -2.27 9.38 -6.14
N ALA A 247 -1.46 9.92 -5.23
CA ALA A 247 -0.10 9.43 -5.01
C ALA A 247 -0.12 8.01 -4.41
N MET A 248 -1.02 7.75 -3.45
CA MET A 248 -1.29 6.41 -2.92
C MET A 248 -1.67 5.43 -4.02
N TYR A 249 -2.59 5.79 -4.92
CA TYR A 249 -2.95 4.94 -6.06
C TYR A 249 -1.77 4.74 -7.03
N GLY A 250 -0.95 5.76 -7.26
CA GLY A 250 0.28 5.66 -8.04
C GLY A 250 1.26 4.64 -7.46
N MET A 251 1.44 4.63 -6.14
CA MET A 251 2.27 3.63 -5.44
C MET A 251 1.70 2.21 -5.60
N ILE A 252 0.37 2.05 -5.45
CA ILE A 252 -0.28 0.74 -5.66
C ILE A 252 -0.17 0.29 -7.12
N LEU A 253 -0.30 1.21 -8.09
CA LEU A 253 -0.13 0.94 -9.52
C LEU A 253 1.30 0.48 -9.82
N ALA A 254 2.31 1.16 -9.30
CA ALA A 254 3.70 0.77 -9.47
C ALA A 254 3.99 -0.63 -8.91
N TYR A 255 3.38 -0.98 -7.77
CA TYR A 255 3.62 -2.25 -7.11
C TYR A 255 2.78 -3.42 -7.67
N LYS A 256 1.45 -3.26 -7.78
CA LYS A 256 0.50 -4.32 -8.17
C LYS A 256 -0.15 -4.11 -9.53
N GLY A 257 -0.10 -2.91 -10.07
CA GLY A 257 -0.80 -2.56 -11.29
C GLY A 257 -0.16 -3.12 -12.56
N PRO A 258 -0.90 -3.02 -13.68
CA PRO A 258 -0.37 -3.37 -14.99
C PRO A 258 0.73 -2.38 -15.40
N LEU A 259 1.91 -2.89 -15.74
CA LEU A 259 3.03 -2.12 -16.28
C LEU A 259 3.42 -2.70 -17.64
N PRO A 260 4.16 -1.97 -18.50
CA PRO A 260 4.68 -2.53 -19.75
C PRO A 260 5.41 -3.87 -19.51
N GLY A 261 4.89 -4.96 -20.10
CA GLY A 261 5.43 -6.31 -19.94
C GLY A 261 5.02 -7.05 -18.64
N ARG A 262 4.17 -6.47 -17.79
CA ARG A 262 3.68 -7.07 -16.53
C ARG A 262 2.17 -6.87 -16.37
N GLY A 263 1.41 -7.97 -16.33
CA GLY A 263 -0.01 -7.92 -15.98
C GLY A 263 -0.26 -7.45 -14.55
N ALA A 264 -1.47 -7.00 -14.25
CA ALA A 264 -1.86 -6.63 -12.89
C ALA A 264 -1.90 -7.86 -11.97
N ALA A 265 -1.63 -7.65 -10.68
CA ALA A 265 -1.93 -8.64 -9.65
C ALA A 265 -3.44 -8.89 -9.61
N GLY A 266 -3.85 -10.14 -9.36
CA GLY A 266 -5.28 -10.52 -9.33
C GLY A 266 -6.12 -9.84 -8.24
N ASN A 267 -5.50 -9.07 -7.35
CA ASN A 267 -6.16 -8.30 -6.30
C ASN A 267 -5.87 -6.79 -6.39
N TYR A 268 -5.38 -6.30 -7.53
CA TYR A 268 -4.97 -4.90 -7.72
C TYR A 268 -6.11 -3.91 -7.45
N GLU A 269 -7.26 -4.07 -8.10
CA GLU A 269 -8.41 -3.17 -7.93
C GLU A 269 -8.93 -3.18 -6.49
N ALA A 270 -9.09 -4.37 -5.91
CA ALA A 270 -9.52 -4.51 -4.51
C ALA A 270 -8.51 -3.87 -3.53
N SER A 271 -7.22 -3.94 -3.81
CA SER A 271 -6.18 -3.27 -3.01
C SER A 271 -6.34 -1.75 -3.05
N GLN A 272 -6.67 -1.17 -4.22
CA GLN A 272 -6.94 0.27 -4.34
C GLN A 272 -8.18 0.67 -3.54
N GLN A 273 -9.27 -0.10 -3.65
CA GLN A 273 -10.50 0.20 -2.93
C GLN A 273 -10.32 0.13 -1.41
N TRP A 274 -9.59 -0.88 -0.91
CA TRP A 274 -9.27 -0.98 0.52
C TRP A 274 -8.35 0.14 1.01
N ALA A 275 -7.33 0.51 0.22
CA ALA A 275 -6.50 1.66 0.53
C ALA A 275 -7.34 2.95 0.58
N ARG A 276 -8.28 3.13 -0.34
CA ARG A 276 -9.19 4.28 -0.32
C ARG A 276 -10.09 4.29 0.90
N ALA A 277 -10.71 3.17 1.25
CA ALA A 277 -11.53 3.07 2.45
C ALA A 277 -10.74 3.40 3.72
N GLY A 278 -9.50 2.91 3.82
CA GLY A 278 -8.59 3.26 4.93
C GLY A 278 -8.26 4.75 4.97
N TYR A 279 -7.97 5.35 3.81
CA TYR A 279 -7.71 6.78 3.68
C TYR A 279 -8.93 7.63 4.06
N ASP A 280 -10.13 7.21 3.68
CA ASP A 280 -11.39 7.92 3.94
C ASP A 280 -11.92 7.71 5.37
N GLY A 281 -11.25 6.89 6.18
CA GLY A 281 -11.54 6.78 7.61
C GLY A 281 -12.33 5.54 8.03
N TRP A 282 -12.26 4.43 7.29
CA TRP A 282 -12.85 3.15 7.72
C TRP A 282 -12.41 2.82 9.17
N PRO A 283 -13.31 2.28 10.03
CA PRO A 283 -14.66 1.76 9.74
C PRO A 283 -15.80 2.80 9.74
N SER A 284 -15.51 4.10 9.85
CA SER A 284 -16.57 5.13 9.84
C SER A 284 -17.18 5.36 8.45
N VAL A 285 -16.53 4.88 7.40
CA VAL A 285 -17.07 4.81 6.03
C VAL A 285 -17.34 3.35 5.65
N ALA A 286 -18.16 3.13 4.63
CA ALA A 286 -18.49 1.79 4.15
C ALA A 286 -17.23 1.01 3.71
N ALA A 287 -17.21 -0.29 4.00
CA ALA A 287 -16.22 -1.19 3.42
C ALA A 287 -16.43 -1.31 1.89
N PRO A 288 -15.37 -1.57 1.10
CA PRO A 288 -15.50 -1.92 -0.30
C PRO A 288 -16.37 -3.18 -0.49
N ALA A 289 -16.89 -3.41 -1.70
CA ALA A 289 -17.56 -4.67 -2.02
C ALA A 289 -16.60 -5.88 -1.93
N GLY A 290 -17.11 -7.04 -1.54
CA GLY A 290 -16.33 -8.29 -1.48
C GLY A 290 -15.67 -8.66 -2.81
N ASP A 291 -14.36 -8.97 -2.81
CA ASP A 291 -13.61 -9.36 -4.01
C ASP A 291 -13.60 -10.88 -4.24
N ARG A 292 -14.38 -11.63 -3.44
CA ARG A 292 -14.53 -13.09 -3.51
C ARG A 292 -16.00 -13.52 -3.46
N PRO A 293 -16.83 -13.09 -4.42
CA PRO A 293 -18.28 -13.32 -4.39
C PRO A 293 -18.69 -14.80 -4.46
N ASN A 294 -17.80 -15.68 -4.93
CA ASN A 294 -18.04 -17.13 -4.99
C ASN A 294 -17.73 -17.85 -3.66
N CYS A 295 -17.22 -17.14 -2.65
CA CYS A 295 -16.96 -17.67 -1.33
C CYS A 295 -18.12 -17.30 -0.41
N ASN A 296 -18.73 -18.28 0.27
CA ASN A 296 -19.73 -18.01 1.29
C ASN A 296 -19.06 -17.24 2.45
N PRO A 297 -19.50 -16.01 2.77
CA PRO A 297 -18.84 -15.19 3.77
C PRO A 297 -18.83 -15.83 5.15
N ALA A 298 -19.83 -16.65 5.51
CA ALA A 298 -19.94 -17.23 6.84
C ALA A 298 -19.00 -18.42 7.03
N CYS A 299 -17.85 -18.19 7.64
CA CYS A 299 -16.98 -19.28 8.09
C CYS A 299 -17.60 -20.00 9.30
N PRO A 300 -17.68 -21.34 9.32
CA PRO A 300 -18.24 -22.06 10.47
C PRO A 300 -17.36 -21.94 11.73
N GLN A 301 -16.09 -21.55 11.59
CA GLN A 301 -15.19 -21.34 12.71
C GLN A 301 -14.97 -19.85 12.95
N THR A 302 -15.24 -19.43 14.18
CA THR A 302 -14.92 -18.08 14.64
C THR A 302 -13.41 -17.90 14.79
N TYR A 303 -12.89 -16.72 14.47
CA TYR A 303 -11.50 -16.37 14.78
C TYR A 303 -11.30 -16.37 16.30
N SER A 304 -10.30 -17.11 16.78
CA SER A 304 -9.95 -17.22 18.20
C SER A 304 -8.52 -16.78 18.50
N GLY A 305 -7.84 -16.16 17.53
CA GLY A 305 -6.50 -15.60 17.72
C GLY A 305 -6.53 -14.25 18.45
N GLY A 306 -5.34 -13.70 18.68
CA GLY A 306 -5.16 -12.40 19.34
C GLY A 306 -5.49 -11.19 18.45
N SER A 307 -5.15 -10.00 18.94
CA SER A 307 -5.19 -8.79 18.12
C SER A 307 -4.19 -8.89 16.96
N PHE A 308 -4.52 -8.28 15.83
CA PHE A 308 -3.58 -8.15 14.73
C PHE A 308 -2.48 -7.13 15.02
N ASP A 309 -1.27 -7.47 14.61
CA ASP A 309 -0.11 -6.58 14.67
C ASP A 309 0.08 -5.79 13.38
N VAL A 310 0.64 -4.58 13.53
CA VAL A 310 0.93 -3.68 12.43
C VAL A 310 2.43 -3.40 12.42
N ASN A 311 3.06 -3.73 11.31
CA ASN A 311 4.39 -3.26 11.01
C ASN A 311 4.28 -1.86 10.42
N TRP A 312 4.97 -0.88 11.05
CA TRP A 312 5.22 0.43 10.46
C TRP A 312 6.69 0.81 10.71
N HIS A 313 7.54 0.52 9.73
CA HIS A 313 8.97 0.83 9.81
C HIS A 313 9.21 2.31 9.49
N TRP A 314 10.29 2.86 10.06
CA TRP A 314 10.73 4.23 9.79
C TRP A 314 12.20 4.26 9.37
N LEU A 315 12.56 5.27 8.59
CA LEU A 315 13.96 5.61 8.32
C LEU A 315 14.56 6.30 9.54
N ASN A 316 15.67 5.79 10.07
CA ASN A 316 16.42 6.49 11.11
C ASN A 316 17.05 7.76 10.52
N SER A 317 16.64 8.93 11.00
CA SER A 317 17.16 10.22 10.55
C SER A 317 18.59 10.51 11.02
N SER A 318 19.15 9.70 11.93
CA SER A 318 20.45 9.94 12.55
C SER A 318 21.66 9.43 11.76
N GLY A 319 21.48 8.77 10.61
CA GLY A 319 22.59 8.39 9.71
C GLY A 319 23.65 7.45 10.32
N GLY A 320 23.43 6.93 11.54
CA GLY A 320 24.44 6.17 12.28
C GLY A 320 24.09 4.72 12.57
N ASP A 321 22.82 4.39 12.82
CA ASP A 321 22.48 3.06 13.34
C ASP A 321 21.36 2.39 12.55
N ARG A 322 21.60 1.11 12.25
CA ARG A 322 20.69 0.16 11.60
C ARG A 322 19.28 0.33 12.17
N ALA A 323 18.27 0.22 11.31
CA ALA A 323 16.88 0.17 11.74
C ALA A 323 16.77 -0.83 12.91
N GLU A 324 16.52 -0.32 14.12
CA GLU A 324 16.25 -1.21 15.24
C GLU A 324 14.97 -1.97 14.89
N PRO A 325 14.98 -3.31 14.94
CA PRO A 325 13.75 -4.07 14.78
C PRO A 325 12.79 -3.58 15.87
N ALA A 326 11.53 -3.37 15.49
CA ALA A 326 10.49 -3.00 16.44
C ALA A 326 10.53 -4.00 17.62
N PRO A 327 10.56 -3.54 18.88
CA PRO A 327 10.65 -4.45 20.01
C PRO A 327 9.40 -5.33 20.05
N GLY A 328 9.58 -6.65 19.89
CA GLY A 328 8.58 -7.65 20.28
C GLY A 328 7.99 -8.57 19.21
N VAL A 329 8.58 -8.74 18.01
CA VAL A 329 8.12 -9.76 17.04
C VAL A 329 9.09 -10.95 17.03
N PHE A 330 8.73 -12.01 17.77
CA PHE A 330 9.27 -13.37 17.64
C PHE A 330 8.11 -14.37 17.55
#